data_AF-R5EPC2-F1
#
_entry.id   AF-R5EPC2-F1
#
_cell.length_a   1.000
_cell.length_b   1.000
_cell.length_c   1.000
_cell.angle_alpha   90.00
_cell.angle_beta   90.00
_cell.angle_gamma   90.00
#
_symmetry.space_group_name_H-M   'P 1'
#
loop_
_entity.id
_entity.type
_entity.pdbx_description
1 polymer ?
#
loop_
_entity_poly.entity_id
_entity_poly.type
_entity_poly.pdbx_seq_one_letter_code
_entity_poly.pdbx_strand_id
1 'polypeptide(L)'
;MTDHTHECCDAHDHEHDHAYLHAHGIPHSHGHVHENQKAVLNRLSRAIGHLEKVKRMVEEGHDCSEVLIQLAAVRSALDNTGKVILKDHMRHCMVDAVAAGDEDAIDDLCQAIDKFMK
;
A
#
# COMPACT_ATOMS: atom_id res chain seq x y z
N MET A 1 3.02 39.60 -42.03
CA MET A 1 3.33 38.17 -41.88
C MET A 1 3.79 37.99 -40.46
N THR A 2 2.82 37.76 -39.58
CA THR A 2 3.01 37.74 -38.13
C THR A 2 3.37 36.31 -37.73
N ASP A 3 4.55 36.18 -37.13
CA ASP A 3 5.07 34.94 -36.56
C ASP A 3 4.27 34.64 -35.29
N HIS A 4 3.55 33.51 -35.27
CA HIS A 4 2.84 33.03 -34.09
C HIS A 4 3.70 31.94 -33.43
N THR A 5 4.43 32.33 -32.40
CA THR A 5 5.05 31.41 -31.45
C THR A 5 3.95 30.71 -30.67
N HIS A 6 3.83 29.39 -30.85
CA HIS A 6 2.96 28.54 -30.04
C HIS A 6 3.77 28.11 -28.80
N GLU A 7 3.63 28.87 -27.72
CA GLU A 7 4.08 28.47 -26.39
C GLU A 7 3.12 27.39 -25.86
N CYS A 8 3.69 26.22 -25.56
CA CYS A 8 3.03 25.07 -24.97
C CYS A 8 2.58 25.43 -23.54
N CYS A 9 1.31 25.21 -23.22
CA CYS A 9 0.80 25.34 -21.87
C CYS A 9 1.21 24.12 -21.05
N ASP A 10 2.22 24.32 -20.20
CA ASP A 10 2.68 23.35 -19.20
C ASP A 10 1.56 22.88 -18.27
N ALA A 11 1.59 21.58 -18.01
CA ALA A 11 0.64 20.83 -17.22
C ALA A 11 0.59 21.34 -15.77
N HIS A 12 -0.62 21.48 -15.23
CA HIS A 12 -0.84 21.76 -13.82
C HIS A 12 -0.43 20.54 -12.97
N ASP A 13 0.67 20.69 -12.22
CA ASP A 13 1.03 19.81 -11.10
C ASP A 13 0.00 19.98 -9.98
N HIS A 14 -0.78 18.94 -9.73
CA HIS A 14 -1.61 18.85 -8.53
C HIS A 14 -0.77 18.24 -7.40
N GLU A 15 -0.20 19.10 -6.55
CA GLU A 15 0.34 18.71 -5.25
C GLU A 15 -0.80 18.17 -4.37
N HIS A 16 -0.88 16.86 -4.22
CA HIS A 16 -1.73 16.22 -3.22
C HIS A 16 -0.94 16.06 -1.91
N ASP A 17 -1.00 17.09 -1.07
CA ASP A 17 -0.55 17.05 0.32
C ASP A 17 -1.50 16.16 1.14
N HIS A 18 -1.13 14.90 1.35
CA HIS A 18 -1.86 13.98 2.21
C HIS A 18 -1.41 14.15 3.68
N ALA A 19 -1.68 15.32 4.25
CA ALA A 19 -1.40 15.69 5.64
C ALA A 19 -2.29 15.00 6.70
N TYR A 20 -2.99 13.91 6.38
CA TYR A 20 -3.92 13.27 7.32
C TYR A 20 -3.54 11.80 7.54
N LEU A 21 -2.75 11.54 8.59
CA LEU A 21 -2.80 10.41 9.53
C LEU A 21 -1.44 10.26 10.25
N HIS A 22 -1.21 10.96 11.36
CA HIS A 22 -0.04 10.71 12.23
C HIS A 22 -0.45 10.47 13.68
N ALA A 23 -0.47 9.18 14.06
CA ALA A 23 -0.54 8.73 15.45
C ALA A 23 0.53 7.68 15.81
N HIS A 24 1.49 7.37 14.91
CA HIS A 24 2.61 6.48 15.18
C HIS A 24 3.89 7.05 14.55
N GLY A 25 4.88 7.37 15.39
CA GLY A 25 6.06 8.17 15.02
C GLY A 25 7.15 7.36 14.33
N ILE A 26 7.16 7.38 13.00
CA ILE A 26 8.36 7.12 12.19
C ILE A 26 8.45 8.25 11.15
N PRO A 27 9.45 9.15 11.24
CA PRO A 27 9.63 10.23 10.30
C PRO A 27 10.54 9.76 9.16
N HIS A 28 9.97 9.16 8.12
CA HIS A 28 10.69 8.98 6.84
C HIS A 28 9.94 9.76 5.76
N SER A 29 10.44 10.97 5.49
CA SER A 29 9.94 11.85 4.43
C SER A 29 10.59 11.44 3.11
N HIS A 30 9.96 10.49 2.42
CA HIS A 30 10.21 10.32 1.00
C HIS A 30 8.85 10.35 0.29
N GLY A 31 8.55 11.49 -0.33
CA GLY A 31 7.39 11.68 -1.20
C GLY A 31 7.53 10.86 -2.47
N HIS A 32 7.31 9.55 -2.38
CA HIS A 32 7.17 8.70 -3.55
C HIS A 32 5.68 8.47 -3.81
N VAL A 33 5.24 8.86 -5.00
CA VAL A 33 4.01 8.29 -5.58
C VAL A 33 4.30 6.81 -5.80
N HIS A 34 3.75 5.96 -4.94
CA HIS A 34 3.79 4.52 -5.16
C HIS A 34 3.07 4.24 -6.49
N GLU A 35 3.82 3.87 -7.53
CA GLU A 35 3.28 3.49 -8.86
C GLU A 35 2.14 2.45 -8.69
N ASN A 36 2.24 1.63 -7.64
CA ASN A 36 1.27 0.60 -7.28
C ASN A 36 0.14 1.04 -6.33
N GLN A 37 -0.01 2.32 -5.97
CA GLN A 37 -1.03 2.77 -5.01
C GLN A 37 -2.45 2.33 -5.43
N LYS A 38 -2.82 2.56 -6.68
CA LYS A 38 -4.12 2.12 -7.22
C LYS A 38 -4.27 0.60 -7.20
N ALA A 39 -3.19 -0.15 -7.48
CA ALA A 39 -3.21 -1.60 -7.44
C ALA A 39 -3.40 -2.13 -6.00
N VAL A 40 -2.74 -1.51 -5.02
CA VAL A 40 -2.89 -1.81 -3.59
C VAL A 40 -4.32 -1.51 -3.13
N LEU A 41 -4.85 -0.33 -3.43
CA LEU A 41 -6.22 0.05 -3.11
C LEU A 41 -7.22 -0.96 -3.68
N ASN A 42 -7.08 -1.33 -4.95
CA ASN A 42 -7.95 -2.32 -5.59
C ASN A 42 -7.86 -3.71 -4.92
N ARG A 43 -6.71 -4.10 -4.38
CA ARG A 43 -6.56 -5.37 -3.65
C ARG A 43 -7.23 -5.30 -2.28
N LEU A 44 -7.05 -4.19 -1.58
CA LEU A 44 -7.71 -3.93 -0.29
C LEU A 44 -9.22 -3.92 -0.44
N SER A 45 -9.78 -3.26 -1.46
CA SER A 45 -11.23 -3.27 -1.72
C SER A 45 -11.77 -4.70 -1.93
N ARG A 46 -11.02 -5.57 -2.59
CA ARG A 46 -11.40 -6.98 -2.74
C ARG A 46 -11.35 -7.72 -1.40
N ALA A 47 -10.30 -7.53 -0.62
CA ALA A 47 -10.17 -8.13 0.72
C ALA A 47 -11.33 -7.71 1.64
N ILE A 48 -11.74 -6.44 1.58
CA ILE A 48 -12.91 -5.91 2.32
C ILE A 48 -14.19 -6.65 1.88
N GLY A 49 -14.44 -6.78 0.57
CA GLY A 49 -15.62 -7.51 0.09
C GLY A 49 -15.65 -8.98 0.52
N HIS A 50 -14.49 -9.64 0.59
CA HIS A 50 -14.40 -10.99 1.16
C HIS A 50 -14.74 -11.01 2.66
N LEU A 51 -14.25 -10.03 3.42
CA LEU A 51 -14.53 -9.94 4.85
C LEU A 51 -16.01 -9.61 5.13
N GLU A 52 -16.64 -8.76 4.33
CA GLU A 52 -18.08 -8.49 4.39
C GLU A 52 -18.90 -9.75 4.12
N LYS A 53 -18.47 -10.58 3.16
CA LYS A 53 -19.09 -11.90 2.92
C LYS A 53 -18.95 -12.81 4.13
N VAL A 54 -17.77 -12.90 4.75
CA VAL A 54 -17.55 -13.70 5.97
C VAL A 54 -18.49 -13.24 7.08
N LYS A 55 -18.62 -11.92 7.30
CA LYS A 55 -19.56 -11.36 8.28
C LYS A 55 -20.99 -11.83 8.00
N ARG A 56 -21.48 -11.70 6.76
CA ARG A 56 -22.83 -12.13 6.37
C ARG A 56 -23.04 -13.63 6.58
N MET A 57 -22.04 -14.46 6.26
CA MET A 57 -22.12 -15.90 6.48
C MET A 57 -22.31 -16.25 7.96
N VAL A 58 -21.67 -15.51 8.86
CA VAL A 58 -21.87 -15.67 10.31
C VAL A 58 -23.26 -15.22 10.74
N GLU A 59 -23.74 -14.07 10.24
CA GLU A 59 -25.08 -13.55 10.53
C GLU A 59 -26.20 -14.48 10.05
N GLU A 60 -26.00 -15.14 8.92
CA GLU A 60 -26.94 -16.09 8.32
C GLU A 60 -26.81 -17.52 8.88
N GLY A 61 -25.82 -17.79 9.74
CA GLY A 61 -25.64 -19.10 10.37
C GLY A 61 -25.09 -20.19 9.45
N HIS A 62 -24.20 -19.85 8.51
CA HIS A 62 -23.53 -20.82 7.63
C HIS A 62 -22.62 -21.77 8.41
N ASP A 63 -22.26 -22.89 7.78
CA ASP A 63 -21.39 -23.89 8.38
C ASP A 63 -20.01 -23.33 8.74
N CYS A 64 -19.50 -23.70 9.92
CA CYS A 64 -18.24 -23.19 10.43
C CYS A 64 -17.06 -23.50 9.51
N SER A 65 -17.04 -24.66 8.83
CA SER A 65 -15.97 -25.01 7.90
C SER A 65 -15.96 -24.11 6.67
N GLU A 66 -17.15 -23.75 6.15
CA GLU A 66 -17.27 -22.82 5.02
C GLU A 66 -16.83 -21.40 5.39
N VAL A 67 -17.19 -20.94 6.59
CA VAL A 67 -16.74 -19.66 7.14
C VAL A 67 -15.21 -19.63 7.26
N LEU A 68 -14.59 -20.69 7.79
CA LEU A 68 -13.14 -20.81 7.91
C LEU A 68 -12.44 -20.78 6.55
N ILE A 69 -13.00 -21.43 5.52
CA ILE A 69 -12.47 -21.40 4.16
C ILE A 69 -12.51 -19.98 3.58
N GLN A 70 -13.62 -19.25 3.76
CA GLN A 70 -13.70 -17.85 3.32
C GLN A 70 -12.76 -16.93 4.09
N LEU A 71 -12.58 -17.16 5.40
CA LEU A 71 -11.63 -16.41 6.20
C LEU A 71 -10.18 -16.64 5.75
N ALA A 72 -9.83 -17.87 5.36
CA ALA A 72 -8.53 -18.17 4.76
C ALA A 72 -8.32 -17.43 3.42
N ALA A 73 -9.38 -17.24 2.63
CA ALA A 73 -9.30 -16.42 1.42
C ALA A 73 -9.03 -14.95 1.73
N VAL A 74 -9.62 -14.39 2.79
CA VAL A 74 -9.31 -13.03 3.27
C VAL A 74 -7.84 -12.93 3.66
N ARG A 75 -7.32 -13.88 4.46
CA ARG A 75 -5.92 -13.90 4.87
C ARG A 75 -4.98 -13.93 3.65
N SER A 76 -5.25 -14.80 2.68
CA SER A 76 -4.48 -14.88 1.43
C SER A 76 -4.50 -13.57 0.64
N ALA A 77 -5.64 -12.88 0.58
CA ALA A 77 -5.75 -11.58 -0.08
C ALA A 77 -4.89 -10.50 0.63
N LEU A 78 -4.87 -10.50 1.97
CA LEU A 78 -4.03 -9.60 2.76
C LEU A 78 -2.55 -9.91 2.58
N ASP A 79 -2.15 -11.19 2.65
CA ASP A 79 -0.77 -11.63 2.44
C ASP A 79 -0.25 -11.20 1.06
N ASN A 80 -1.07 -11.36 0.03
CA ASN A 80 -0.73 -10.94 -1.34
C ASN A 80 -0.67 -9.42 -1.51
N THR A 81 -1.42 -8.66 -0.71
CA THR A 81 -1.37 -7.20 -0.72
C THR A 81 -0.11 -6.70 -0.04
N GLY A 82 0.21 -7.24 1.14
CA GLY A 82 1.44 -6.91 1.88
C GLY A 82 2.70 -7.22 1.06
N LYS A 83 2.75 -8.35 0.34
CA LYS A 83 3.86 -8.66 -0.58
C LYS A 83 4.08 -7.60 -1.67
N VAL A 84 3.01 -6.99 -2.19
CA VAL A 84 3.14 -5.93 -3.20
C VAL A 84 3.69 -4.65 -2.58
N ILE A 85 3.17 -4.26 -1.40
CA ILE A 85 3.65 -3.09 -0.67
C ILE A 85 5.13 -3.25 -0.34
N LEU A 86 5.52 -4.40 0.22
CA LEU A 86 6.91 -4.69 0.56
C LEU A 86 7.83 -4.60 -0.65
N LYS A 87 7.44 -5.22 -1.77
CA LYS A 87 8.23 -5.20 -3.00
C LYS A 87 8.39 -3.78 -3.56
N ASP A 88 7.35 -2.95 -3.46
CA ASP A 88 7.41 -1.57 -3.90
C ASP A 88 8.34 -0.74 -3.01
N HIS A 89 8.21 -0.88 -1.70
CA HIS A 89 9.07 -0.21 -0.73
C HIS A 89 10.55 -0.58 -0.87
N MET A 90 10.85 -1.88 -1.05
CA MET A 90 12.22 -2.35 -1.30
C MET A 90 12.83 -1.79 -2.59
N ARG A 91 12.02 -1.49 -3.61
CA ARG A 91 12.51 -0.99 -4.91
C ARG A 91 12.76 0.50 -4.92
N HIS A 92 11.95 1.26 -4.19
CA HIS A 92 11.95 2.72 -4.28
C HIS A 92 12.58 3.37 -3.05
N CYS A 93 12.33 2.87 -1.85
CA CYS A 93 12.81 3.49 -0.62
C CYS A 93 14.16 2.93 -0.15
N MET A 94 14.40 1.63 -0.33
CA MET A 94 15.61 1.00 0.19
C MET A 94 16.87 1.27 -0.63
N VAL A 95 16.73 1.62 -1.91
CA VAL A 95 17.87 1.92 -2.78
C VAL A 95 18.62 3.15 -2.27
N ASP A 96 17.88 4.20 -1.91
CA ASP A 96 18.45 5.45 -1.42
C ASP A 96 18.99 5.30 0.00
N ALA A 97 18.27 4.58 0.89
CA ALA A 97 18.73 4.29 2.25
C ALA A 97 20.07 3.54 2.26
N VAL A 98 20.22 2.52 1.41
CA VAL A 98 21.48 1.78 1.29
C VAL A 98 22.60 2.65 0.73
N ALA A 99 22.31 3.52 -0.25
CA ALA A 99 23.30 4.45 -0.80
C ALA A 99 23.75 5.49 0.24
N ALA A 100 22.85 5.92 1.12
CA ALA A 100 23.11 6.86 2.20
C ALA A 100 23.77 6.24 3.44
N GLY A 101 23.81 4.90 3.54
CA GLY A 101 24.28 4.21 4.75
C GLY A 101 23.33 4.37 5.94
N ASP A 102 22.04 4.51 5.67
CA ASP A 102 20.99 4.67 6.68
C ASP A 102 20.62 3.30 7.27
N GLU A 103 21.33 2.90 8.33
CA GLU A 103 21.07 1.63 9.03
C GLU A 103 19.73 1.63 9.76
N ASP A 104 19.26 2.78 10.24
CA ASP A 104 17.98 2.91 10.95
C ASP A 104 16.80 2.56 10.03
N ALA A 105 16.81 3.05 8.79
CA ALA A 105 15.79 2.72 7.78
C ALA A 105 15.76 1.21 7.43
N ILE A 106 16.93 0.55 7.43
CA ILE A 106 17.03 -0.90 7.21
C ILE A 106 16.41 -1.66 8.38
N ASP A 107 16.75 -1.29 9.62
CA ASP A 107 16.25 -1.92 10.83
C ASP A 107 14.72 -1.75 10.98
N ASP A 108 14.19 -0.57 10.65
CA ASP A 108 12.75 -0.31 10.61
C ASP A 108 12.02 -1.25 9.63
N LEU A 109 12.57 -1.44 8.44
CA LEU A 109 12.00 -2.36 7.46
C LEU A 109 12.06 -3.81 7.95
N CYS A 110 13.19 -4.24 8.52
CA CYS A 110 13.33 -5.56 9.12
C CYS A 110 12.28 -5.80 10.21
N GLN A 111 12.05 -4.82 11.08
CA GLN A 111 11.02 -4.90 12.11
C GLN A 111 9.60 -5.00 11.52
N ALA A 112 9.32 -4.27 10.44
CA ALA A 112 8.03 -4.34 9.75
C ALA A 112 7.80 -5.73 9.12
N ILE A 113 8.82 -6.32 8.50
CA ILE A 113 8.76 -7.67 7.92
C ILE A 113 8.50 -8.72 9.02
N ASP A 114 9.21 -8.65 10.14
CA ASP A 114 9.01 -9.56 11.26
C ASP A 114 7.61 -9.50 11.84
N LYS A 115 6.97 -8.33 11.84
CA LYS A 115 5.56 -8.18 12.25
C LYS A 115 4.61 -8.76 11.22
N PHE A 116 4.91 -8.61 9.93
CA PHE A 116 4.07 -9.09 8.84
C PHE A 116 4.10 -10.62 8.67
N MET A 117 5.21 -11.27 9.03
CA MET A 117 5.38 -12.73 8.91
C MET A 117 4.85 -13.53 10.11
N LYS A 118 4.52 -12.87 11.23
CA LYS A 118 3.90 -13.52 12.40
C LYS A 118 2.45 -13.89 12.12
#